data_AF-A0A1Q9CSI5-F1
#
_entry.id   AF-A0A1Q9CSI5-F1
#
_cell.length_a   1.000
_cell.length_b   1.000
_cell.length_c   1.000
_cell.angle_alpha   90.00
_cell.angle_beta   90.00
_cell.angle_gamma   90.00
#
_symmetry.space_group_name_H-M   'P 1'
#
loop_
_entity.id
_entity.type
_entity.pdbx_description
1 polymer ?
#
loop_
_entity_poly.entity_id
_entity_poly.type
_entity_poly.pdbx_seq_one_letter_code
_entity_poly.pdbx_strand_id
1 'polypeptide(L)'
;MTSYPAVSAETELAQLKELLARQTSAREELHLAVSSKDAVRLQTALQAAQGLLLDVEVQWGQQELTKVSSKTESWQDGEEAIVIPSAEQLEQLLAEDEERQRREEAEAAAEEQRKAAEAEVAWKKVQDAINADDEGALLKALSDVEGRLPPDRVAAARRRIPAMRARAEMRKELSSAIRKSELEEETVTLKHVIATAKRSCLPQAEVLEAEAVLKRMEAEQRRAKAEKAAATGPQSREPPPTGADAAQAPPSSNEVKAPATKLELAVLSKDKEQIQEALAELKASGMSNQYDRLKLSCCFQNDQKPFKMAAEGETSGMVDMKVTAKKSINFYMNSAKAFFTGVVDTEGKKRDPVCVLNISGLGDAINVAAQAAGAVVKEGLATIQKIETSYPEMKLTNGSERGCARIMITLHKKV
;
A
#
# COMPACT_ATOMS: atom_id res chain seq x y z
N MET A 1 6.05 -72.75 -5.82
CA MET A 1 5.61 -71.50 -6.46
C MET A 1 4.14 -71.31 -6.14
N THR A 2 3.84 -70.58 -5.06
CA THR A 2 2.46 -70.28 -4.66
C THR A 2 1.92 -69.19 -5.58
N SER A 3 0.94 -69.58 -6.39
CA SER A 3 0.18 -68.70 -7.29
C SER A 3 -0.60 -67.69 -6.46
N TYR A 4 -0.21 -66.40 -6.50
CA TYR A 4 -1.05 -65.33 -5.98
C TYR A 4 -2.27 -65.19 -6.89
N PRO A 5 -3.50 -65.28 -6.36
CA PRO A 5 -4.69 -65.01 -7.16
C PRO A 5 -4.65 -63.55 -7.60
N ALA A 6 -4.77 -63.31 -8.91
CA ALA A 6 -4.93 -61.97 -9.47
C ALA A 6 -6.32 -61.44 -9.07
N VAL A 7 -6.41 -60.86 -7.87
CA VAL A 7 -7.53 -60.01 -7.50
C VAL A 7 -7.51 -58.83 -8.48
N SER A 8 -8.63 -58.59 -9.15
CA SER A 8 -8.72 -57.50 -10.12
C SER A 8 -8.60 -56.17 -9.38
N ALA A 9 -7.79 -55.23 -9.89
CA ALA A 9 -7.65 -53.89 -9.33
C ALA A 9 -9.03 -53.19 -9.17
N GLU A 10 -10.01 -53.56 -9.99
CA GLU A 10 -11.40 -53.07 -9.88
C GLU A 10 -12.08 -53.52 -8.59
N THR A 11 -11.86 -54.76 -8.14
CA THR A 11 -12.45 -55.27 -6.91
C THR A 11 -11.82 -54.62 -5.67
N GLU A 12 -10.52 -54.35 -5.70
CA GLU A 12 -9.83 -53.64 -4.62
C GLU A 12 -10.32 -52.19 -4.52
N LEU A 13 -10.48 -51.51 -5.66
CA LEU A 13 -11.00 -50.14 -5.70
C LEU A 13 -12.44 -50.06 -5.17
N ALA A 14 -13.28 -51.04 -5.50
CA ALA A 14 -14.64 -51.12 -4.96
C ALA A 14 -14.64 -51.31 -3.43
N GLN A 15 -13.80 -52.21 -2.92
CA GLN A 15 -13.65 -52.44 -1.47
C GLN A 15 -13.16 -51.18 -0.74
N LEU A 16 -12.20 -50.45 -1.31
CA LEU A 16 -11.70 -49.20 -0.71
C LEU A 16 -12.79 -48.12 -0.67
N LYS A 17 -13.60 -47.99 -1.73
CA LYS A 17 -14.72 -47.05 -1.75
C LYS A 17 -15.77 -47.37 -0.69
N GLU A 18 -16.09 -48.66 -0.53
CA GLU A 18 -17.03 -49.10 0.51
C GLU A 18 -16.49 -48.84 1.91
N LEU A 19 -15.20 -49.13 2.15
CA LEU A 19 -14.55 -48.84 3.42
C LEU A 19 -14.60 -47.34 3.74
N LEU A 20 -14.28 -46.48 2.78
CA LEU A 20 -14.32 -45.03 2.95
C LEU A 20 -15.74 -44.53 3.28
N ALA A 21 -16.76 -45.06 2.59
CA ALA A 21 -18.15 -44.72 2.87
C ALA A 21 -18.59 -45.12 4.30
N ARG A 22 -18.15 -46.29 4.77
CA ARG A 22 -18.39 -46.73 6.16
C ARG A 22 -17.68 -45.83 7.17
N GLN A 23 -16.44 -45.42 6.89
CA GLN A 23 -15.70 -44.49 7.75
C GLN A 23 -16.39 -43.12 7.85
N THR A 24 -16.87 -42.57 6.72
CA THR A 24 -17.60 -41.28 6.73
C THR A 24 -18.90 -41.37 7.52
N SER A 25 -19.68 -42.44 7.33
CA SER A 25 -20.92 -42.66 8.08
C SER A 25 -20.66 -42.78 9.58
N ALA A 26 -19.62 -43.52 9.99
CA ALA A 26 -19.26 -43.67 11.40
C ALA A 26 -18.84 -42.34 12.05
N ARG A 27 -18.11 -41.46 11.33
CA ARG A 27 -17.76 -40.12 11.81
C ARG A 27 -19.00 -39.25 12.02
N GLU A 28 -19.91 -39.25 11.05
CA GLU A 28 -21.14 -38.46 11.13
C GLU A 28 -22.02 -38.90 12.31
N GLU A 29 -22.18 -40.22 12.51
CA GLU A 29 -22.93 -40.75 13.65
C GLU A 29 -22.29 -40.38 15.00
N LEU A 30 -20.96 -40.47 15.11
CA LEU A 30 -20.25 -40.07 16.31
C LEU A 30 -20.46 -38.58 16.63
N HIS A 31 -20.34 -37.70 15.63
CA HIS A 31 -20.59 -36.26 15.82
C HIS A 31 -22.03 -35.95 16.22
N LEU A 32 -23.01 -36.62 15.58
CA LEU A 32 -24.42 -36.47 15.94
C LEU A 32 -24.69 -36.92 17.39
N ALA A 33 -24.08 -38.02 17.83
CA ALA A 33 -24.24 -38.53 19.18
C ALA A 33 -23.61 -37.61 20.24
N VAL A 34 -22.41 -37.06 19.98
CA VAL A 34 -21.78 -36.07 20.85
C VAL A 34 -22.61 -34.79 20.91
N SER A 35 -23.13 -34.31 19.78
CA SER A 35 -23.96 -33.11 19.74
C SER A 35 -25.27 -33.27 20.52
N SER A 36 -25.86 -34.47 20.53
CA SER A 36 -27.09 -34.74 21.31
C SER A 36 -26.84 -34.95 22.80
N LYS A 37 -25.58 -35.08 23.25
CA LYS A 37 -25.20 -35.38 24.65
C LYS A 37 -25.95 -36.59 25.22
N ASP A 38 -26.20 -37.59 24.37
CA ASP A 38 -26.88 -38.83 24.75
C ASP A 38 -25.82 -39.91 24.95
N ALA A 39 -25.60 -40.30 26.20
CA ALA A 39 -24.59 -41.29 26.56
C ALA A 39 -24.81 -42.64 25.87
N VAL A 40 -26.08 -43.07 25.75
CA VAL A 40 -26.42 -44.36 25.14
C VAL A 40 -26.10 -44.33 23.65
N ARG A 41 -26.54 -43.27 22.97
CA ARG A 41 -26.28 -43.09 21.53
C ARG A 41 -24.79 -42.96 21.22
N LEU A 42 -24.04 -42.28 22.09
CA LEU A 42 -22.59 -42.12 21.95
C LEU A 42 -21.85 -43.45 22.15
N GLN A 43 -22.27 -44.25 23.13
CA GLN A 43 -21.73 -45.59 23.34
C GLN A 43 -22.03 -46.53 22.16
N THR A 44 -23.25 -46.49 21.60
CA THR A 44 -23.61 -47.28 20.41
C THR A 44 -22.78 -46.86 19.19
N ALA A 45 -22.60 -45.56 18.95
CA ALA A 45 -21.80 -45.05 17.84
C ALA A 45 -20.32 -45.48 17.96
N LEU A 46 -19.74 -45.42 19.15
CA LEU A 46 -18.36 -45.87 19.40
C LEU A 46 -18.18 -47.38 19.17
N GLN A 47 -19.16 -48.20 19.54
CA GLN A 47 -19.13 -49.65 19.29
C GLN A 47 -19.27 -49.97 17.79
N ALA A 48 -20.18 -49.30 17.08
CA ALA A 48 -20.38 -49.50 15.64
C ALA A 48 -19.17 -49.05 14.81
N ALA A 49 -18.41 -48.07 15.32
CA ALA A 49 -17.26 -47.49 14.66
C ALA A 49 -15.92 -48.19 14.95
N GLN A 50 -15.92 -49.26 15.75
CA GLN A 50 -14.70 -49.96 16.17
C GLN A 50 -13.95 -50.55 14.97
N GLY A 51 -12.70 -50.12 14.76
CA GLY A 51 -11.87 -50.52 13.62
C GLY A 51 -12.12 -49.73 12.32
N LEU A 52 -13.08 -48.79 12.31
CA LEU A 52 -13.29 -47.87 11.19
C LEU A 52 -12.66 -46.50 11.46
N LEU A 53 -12.73 -46.00 12.70
CA LEU A 53 -12.19 -44.70 13.09
C LEU A 53 -10.71 -44.74 13.48
N LEU A 54 -10.07 -43.57 13.47
CA LEU A 54 -8.73 -43.40 14.02
C LEU A 54 -8.78 -43.44 15.57
N ASP A 55 -7.71 -43.90 16.20
CA ASP A 55 -7.61 -44.01 17.66
C ASP A 55 -7.89 -42.68 18.38
N VAL A 56 -7.47 -41.55 17.79
CA VAL A 56 -7.71 -40.21 18.33
C VAL A 56 -9.20 -39.84 18.37
N GLU A 57 -9.98 -40.31 17.39
CA GLU A 57 -11.43 -40.04 17.31
C GLU A 57 -12.18 -40.90 18.33
N VAL A 58 -11.76 -42.15 18.51
CA VAL A 58 -12.29 -43.06 19.53
C VAL A 58 -11.99 -42.53 20.93
N GLN A 59 -10.76 -42.09 21.19
CA GLN A 59 -10.37 -41.48 22.46
C GLN A 59 -11.18 -40.21 22.75
N TRP A 60 -11.38 -39.34 21.76
CA TRP A 60 -12.22 -38.17 21.89
C TRP A 60 -13.66 -38.53 22.28
N GLY A 61 -14.28 -39.48 21.58
CA GLY A 61 -15.64 -39.92 21.91
C GLY A 61 -15.75 -40.58 23.28
N GLN A 62 -14.75 -41.34 23.73
CA GLN A 62 -14.70 -41.91 25.08
C GLN A 62 -14.58 -40.84 26.17
N GLN A 63 -13.80 -39.78 25.93
CA GLN A 63 -13.71 -38.64 26.85
C GLN A 63 -15.06 -37.93 26.97
N GLU A 64 -15.73 -37.68 25.85
CA GLU A 64 -17.07 -37.08 25.87
C GLU A 64 -18.10 -37.99 26.55
N LEU A 65 -18.05 -39.30 26.33
CA LEU A 65 -18.90 -40.26 27.03
C LEU A 65 -18.69 -40.19 28.54
N THR A 66 -17.44 -40.12 28.99
CA THR A 66 -17.11 -39.98 30.41
C THR A 66 -17.70 -38.67 31.00
N LYS A 67 -17.62 -37.56 30.26
CA LYS A 67 -18.19 -36.26 30.68
C LYS A 67 -19.71 -36.32 30.78
N VAL A 68 -20.38 -36.95 29.82
CA VAL A 68 -21.85 -37.07 29.81
C VAL A 68 -22.33 -38.03 30.89
N SER A 69 -21.67 -39.19 31.08
CA SER A 69 -22.04 -40.16 32.11
C SER A 69 -21.83 -39.64 33.54
N SER A 70 -20.68 -39.02 33.83
CA SER A 70 -20.43 -38.39 35.14
C SER A 70 -21.42 -37.27 35.46
N LYS A 71 -21.82 -36.51 34.44
CA LYS A 71 -22.88 -35.51 34.56
C LYS A 71 -24.27 -36.13 34.71
N THR A 72 -24.47 -37.41 34.43
CA THR A 72 -25.78 -38.07 34.60
C THR A 72 -25.87 -38.69 36.00
N GLU A 73 -24.79 -39.26 36.50
CA GLU A 73 -24.68 -39.81 37.87
C GLU A 73 -24.79 -38.70 38.93
N SER A 74 -24.22 -37.51 38.69
CA SER A 74 -24.33 -36.38 39.63
C SER A 74 -25.76 -35.84 39.82
N TRP A 75 -26.72 -36.26 38.99
CA TRP A 75 -28.13 -35.85 39.10
C TRP A 75 -29.00 -36.90 39.79
N GLN A 76 -28.50 -38.13 39.95
CA GLN A 76 -29.28 -39.22 40.55
C GLN A 76 -29.09 -39.32 42.06
N ASP A 77 -27.96 -38.87 42.61
CA ASP A 77 -27.68 -38.93 44.05
C ASP A 77 -27.94 -37.61 44.80
N GLY A 78 -28.44 -36.58 44.11
CA GLY A 78 -28.70 -35.26 44.67
C GLY A 78 -29.98 -34.65 44.11
N GLU A 79 -31.14 -35.10 44.58
CA GLU A 79 -32.34 -34.26 44.70
C GLU A 79 -32.10 -33.15 45.75
N GLU A 80 -30.97 -32.45 45.68
CA GLU A 80 -30.92 -31.09 46.20
C GLU A 80 -31.80 -30.30 45.25
N ALA A 81 -33.03 -30.02 45.71
CA ALA A 81 -33.99 -29.21 45.01
C ALA A 81 -33.25 -28.07 44.32
N ILE A 82 -33.23 -28.08 42.98
CA ILE A 82 -32.67 -26.99 42.18
C ILE A 82 -33.39 -25.76 42.68
N VAL A 83 -32.71 -24.97 43.51
CA VAL A 83 -33.23 -23.72 44.01
C VAL A 83 -33.21 -22.83 42.79
N ILE A 84 -34.34 -22.82 42.07
CA ILE A 84 -34.55 -21.93 40.95
C ILE A 84 -34.37 -20.53 41.54
N PRO A 85 -33.36 -19.78 41.11
CA PRO A 85 -33.16 -18.43 41.63
C PRO A 85 -34.44 -17.65 41.43
N SER A 86 -34.81 -16.83 42.43
CA SER A 86 -35.94 -15.93 42.27
C SER A 86 -35.71 -15.01 41.06
N ALA A 87 -36.78 -14.48 40.46
CA ALA A 87 -36.65 -13.57 39.31
C ALA A 87 -35.69 -12.40 39.62
N GLU A 88 -35.72 -11.89 40.86
CA GLU A 88 -34.81 -10.84 41.34
C GLU A 88 -33.33 -11.28 41.35
N GLN A 89 -33.05 -12.52 41.75
CA GLN A 89 -31.69 -13.07 41.72
C GLN A 89 -31.18 -13.27 40.29
N LEU A 90 -32.06 -13.65 39.37
CA LEU A 90 -31.72 -13.77 37.95
C LEU A 90 -31.38 -12.41 37.32
N GLU A 91 -32.16 -11.38 37.62
CA GLU A 91 -31.91 -10.01 37.16
C GLU A 91 -30.57 -9.46 37.70
N GLN A 92 -30.26 -9.73 38.97
CA GLN A 92 -28.97 -9.34 39.55
C GLN A 92 -27.79 -10.03 38.86
N LEU A 93 -27.90 -11.34 38.60
CA LEU A 93 -26.85 -12.09 37.89
C LEU A 93 -26.63 -11.57 36.46
N LEU A 94 -27.71 -11.28 35.73
CA LEU A 94 -27.59 -10.70 34.39
C LEU A 94 -26.94 -9.32 34.41
N ALA A 95 -27.27 -8.47 35.38
CA ALA A 95 -26.65 -7.16 35.53
C ALA A 95 -25.15 -7.26 35.86
N GLU A 96 -24.74 -8.21 36.71
CA GLU A 96 -23.34 -8.48 37.03
C GLU A 96 -22.54 -8.97 35.82
N ASP A 97 -23.11 -9.87 35.01
CA ASP A 97 -22.48 -10.37 33.78
C ASP A 97 -22.36 -9.26 32.72
N GLU A 98 -23.37 -8.41 32.56
CA GLU A 98 -23.30 -7.23 31.68
C GLU A 98 -22.23 -6.22 32.14
N GLU A 99 -22.06 -6.03 33.45
CA GLU A 99 -20.96 -5.21 33.98
C GLU A 99 -19.60 -5.85 33.76
N ARG A 100 -19.48 -7.17 33.93
CA ARG A 100 -18.25 -7.91 33.66
C ARG A 100 -17.86 -7.79 32.20
N GLN A 101 -18.81 -7.99 31.29
CA GLN A 101 -18.57 -7.84 29.86
C GLN A 101 -18.13 -6.42 29.52
N ARG A 102 -18.78 -5.38 30.10
CA ARG A 102 -18.35 -3.98 29.91
C ARG A 102 -16.94 -3.72 30.44
N ARG A 103 -16.52 -4.35 31.55
CA ARG A 103 -15.15 -4.23 32.08
C ARG A 103 -14.13 -4.92 31.17
N GLU A 104 -14.43 -6.12 30.68
CA GLU A 104 -13.58 -6.85 29.75
C GLU A 104 -13.42 -6.11 28.41
N GLU A 105 -14.52 -5.57 27.87
CA GLU A 105 -14.48 -4.73 26.66
C GLU A 105 -13.68 -3.44 26.88
N ALA A 106 -13.84 -2.78 28.04
CA ALA A 106 -13.07 -1.59 28.38
C ALA A 106 -11.58 -1.88 28.58
N GLU A 107 -11.22 -3.01 29.19
CA GLU A 107 -9.83 -3.45 29.37
C GLU A 107 -9.19 -3.79 28.02
N ALA A 108 -9.90 -4.53 27.16
CA ALA A 108 -9.45 -4.84 25.80
C ALA A 108 -9.23 -3.56 24.97
N ALA A 109 -10.16 -2.61 25.05
CA ALA A 109 -10.04 -1.32 24.38
C ALA A 109 -8.84 -0.49 24.93
N ALA A 110 -8.61 -0.52 26.24
CA ALA A 110 -7.47 0.16 26.85
C ALA A 110 -6.13 -0.48 26.44
N GLU A 111 -6.07 -1.81 26.34
CA GLU A 111 -4.89 -2.52 25.85
C GLU A 111 -4.60 -2.20 24.38
N GLU A 112 -5.64 -2.14 23.53
CA GLU A 112 -5.50 -1.74 22.13
C GLU A 112 -4.98 -0.31 21.99
N GLN A 113 -5.54 0.63 22.77
CA GLN A 113 -5.06 2.02 22.80
C GLN A 113 -3.60 2.13 23.25
N ARG A 114 -3.17 1.32 24.23
CA ARG A 114 -1.79 1.26 24.68
C ARG A 114 -0.87 0.75 23.57
N LYS A 115 -1.24 -0.33 22.88
CA LYS A 115 -0.49 -0.87 21.73
C LYS A 115 -0.38 0.15 20.60
N ALA A 116 -1.47 0.87 20.31
CA ALA A 116 -1.47 1.93 19.31
C ALA A 116 -0.54 3.10 19.69
N ALA A 117 -0.57 3.54 20.96
CA ALA A 117 0.32 4.59 21.46
C ALA A 117 1.80 4.17 21.40
N GLU A 118 2.12 2.93 21.79
CA GLU A 118 3.47 2.37 21.69
C GLU A 118 3.95 2.29 20.23
N ALA A 119 3.07 1.91 19.29
CA ALA A 119 3.36 1.88 17.86
C ALA A 119 3.64 3.27 17.28
N GLU A 120 2.90 4.31 17.71
CA GLU A 120 3.14 5.70 17.28
C GLU A 120 4.48 6.25 17.80
N VAL A 121 4.82 5.99 19.07
CA VAL A 121 6.14 6.36 19.63
C VAL A 121 7.26 5.68 18.86
N ALA A 122 7.09 4.40 18.52
CA ALA A 122 8.08 3.66 17.76
C ALA A 122 8.20 4.17 16.31
N TRP A 123 7.08 4.52 15.67
CA TRP A 123 7.07 5.14 14.35
C TRP A 123 7.80 6.48 14.33
N LYS A 124 7.64 7.30 15.37
CA LYS A 124 8.33 8.59 15.48
C LYS A 124 9.85 8.42 15.44
N LYS A 125 10.41 7.40 16.10
CA LYS A 125 11.86 7.09 16.04
C LYS A 125 12.32 6.75 14.62
N VAL A 126 11.53 5.96 13.90
CA VAL A 126 11.80 5.62 12.49
C VAL A 126 11.74 6.88 11.62
N GLN A 127 10.75 7.75 11.85
CA GLN A 127 10.59 9.00 11.13
C GLN A 127 11.74 9.98 11.39
N ASP A 128 12.21 10.08 12.63
CA ASP A 128 13.35 10.91 13.01
C ASP A 128 14.63 10.44 12.30
N ALA A 129 14.86 9.12 12.20
CA ALA A 129 15.99 8.56 11.45
C ALA A 129 15.89 8.83 9.93
N ILE A 130 14.68 8.76 9.36
CA ILE A 130 14.42 9.11 7.97
C ILE A 130 14.69 10.60 7.73
N ASN A 131 14.24 11.47 8.63
CA ASN A 131 14.42 12.92 8.52
C ASN A 131 15.90 13.32 8.69
N ALA A 132 16.64 12.61 9.54
CA ALA A 132 18.09 12.76 9.69
C ALA A 132 18.88 12.24 8.48
N ASP A 133 18.22 11.52 7.56
CA ASP A 133 18.82 10.89 6.39
C ASP A 133 20.01 9.96 6.74
N ASP A 134 19.90 9.26 7.88
CA ASP A 134 20.90 8.33 8.40
C ASP A 134 20.43 6.87 8.22
N GLU A 135 21.07 6.14 7.29
CA GLU A 135 20.76 4.73 7.00
C GLU A 135 21.00 3.83 8.22
N GLY A 136 22.07 4.06 8.97
CA GLY A 136 22.45 3.23 10.11
C GLY A 136 21.45 3.38 11.25
N ALA A 137 21.06 4.63 11.55
CA ALA A 137 20.01 4.91 12.53
C ALA A 137 18.67 4.31 12.13
N LEU A 138 18.32 4.36 10.84
CA LEU A 138 17.07 3.79 10.33
C LEU A 138 17.05 2.25 10.46
N LEU A 139 18.13 1.57 10.08
CA LEU A 139 18.22 0.11 10.20
C LEU A 139 18.12 -0.34 11.66
N LYS A 140 18.80 0.36 12.57
CA LYS A 140 18.72 0.11 14.01
C LYS A 140 17.31 0.36 14.56
N ALA A 141 16.67 1.46 14.16
CA ALA A 141 15.30 1.75 14.56
C ALA A 141 14.31 0.69 14.04
N LEU A 142 14.52 0.17 12.82
CA LEU A 142 13.67 -0.89 12.27
C LEU A 142 13.87 -2.24 12.97
N SER A 143 15.09 -2.59 13.41
CA SER A 143 15.32 -3.80 14.19
C SER A 143 14.72 -3.73 15.59
N ASP A 144 14.81 -2.57 16.25
CA ASP A 144 14.29 -2.36 17.61
C ASP A 144 12.75 -2.40 17.67
N VAL A 145 12.09 -2.23 16.52
CA VAL A 145 10.63 -2.06 16.41
C VAL A 145 9.95 -3.21 15.65
N GLU A 146 10.71 -4.22 15.24
CA GLU A 146 10.17 -5.39 14.53
C GLU A 146 9.07 -6.07 15.37
N GLY A 147 7.85 -6.17 14.82
CA GLY A 147 6.68 -6.72 15.51
C GLY A 147 5.76 -5.71 16.22
N ARG A 148 6.18 -4.45 16.41
CA ARG A 148 5.33 -3.40 17.03
C ARG A 148 4.66 -2.48 16.00
N LEU A 149 5.23 -2.35 14.81
CA LEU A 149 4.69 -1.51 13.74
C LEU A 149 3.81 -2.30 12.77
N PRO A 150 2.79 -1.65 12.17
CA PRO A 150 2.07 -2.20 11.04
C PRO A 150 3.02 -2.55 9.88
N PRO A 151 2.82 -3.68 9.18
CA PRO A 151 3.73 -4.15 8.12
C PRO A 151 3.85 -3.16 6.97
N ASP A 152 2.78 -2.40 6.67
CA ASP A 152 2.77 -1.40 5.61
C ASP A 152 3.74 -0.24 5.89
N ARG A 153 3.83 0.21 7.15
CA ARG A 153 4.76 1.29 7.56
C ARG A 153 6.21 0.81 7.49
N VAL A 154 6.46 -0.43 7.92
CA VAL A 154 7.80 -1.06 7.83
C VAL A 154 8.21 -1.20 6.36
N ALA A 155 7.32 -1.67 5.48
CA ALA A 155 7.58 -1.78 4.06
C ALA A 155 7.86 -0.41 3.42
N ALA A 156 7.10 0.62 3.78
CA ALA A 156 7.32 1.99 3.30
C ALA A 156 8.69 2.55 3.72
N ALA A 157 9.12 2.30 4.96
CA ALA A 157 10.45 2.69 5.44
C ALA A 157 11.56 1.92 4.71
N ARG A 158 11.42 0.60 4.55
CA ARG A 158 12.40 -0.25 3.84
C ARG A 158 12.60 0.18 2.39
N ARG A 159 11.55 0.65 1.70
CA ARG A 159 11.64 1.19 0.34
C ARG A 159 12.53 2.44 0.22
N ARG A 160 12.77 3.18 1.31
CA ARG A 160 13.65 4.37 1.31
C ARG A 160 15.13 4.03 1.44
N ILE A 161 15.48 2.86 1.96
CA ILE A 161 16.86 2.45 2.26
C ILE A 161 17.79 2.56 1.03
N PRO A 162 17.44 2.07 -0.17
CA PRO A 162 18.35 2.15 -1.33
C PRO A 162 18.71 3.60 -1.70
N ALA A 163 17.75 4.52 -1.61
CA ALA A 163 17.99 5.93 -1.90
C ALA A 163 18.85 6.60 -0.82
N MET A 164 18.64 6.26 0.46
CA MET A 164 19.47 6.75 1.57
C MET A 164 20.91 6.26 1.45
N ARG A 165 21.11 4.98 1.14
CA ARG A 165 22.44 4.41 0.90
C ARG A 165 23.19 5.12 -0.21
N ALA A 166 22.54 5.31 -1.36
CA ALA A 166 23.11 6.03 -2.49
C ALA A 166 23.52 7.47 -2.12
N ARG A 167 22.72 8.17 -1.30
CA ARG A 167 23.11 9.50 -0.78
C ARG A 167 24.31 9.44 0.15
N ALA A 168 24.34 8.48 1.07
CA ALA A 168 25.45 8.32 2.01
C ALA A 168 26.78 8.03 1.28
N GLU A 169 26.75 7.17 0.26
CA GLU A 169 27.91 6.90 -0.60
C GLU A 169 28.36 8.15 -1.35
N MET A 170 27.44 8.89 -1.98
CA MET A 170 27.76 10.15 -2.66
C MET A 170 28.35 11.20 -1.72
N ARG A 171 27.84 11.32 -0.48
CA ARG A 171 28.41 12.20 0.55
C ARG A 171 29.84 11.80 0.90
N LYS A 172 30.13 10.50 0.98
CA LYS A 172 31.47 9.96 1.26
C LYS A 172 32.43 10.26 0.12
N GLU A 173 32.00 10.07 -1.13
CA GLU A 173 32.80 10.40 -2.32
C GLU A 173 33.08 11.90 -2.39
N LEU A 174 32.06 12.74 -2.19
CA LEU A 174 32.18 14.20 -2.19
C LEU A 174 33.14 14.67 -1.09
N SER A 175 32.98 14.15 0.13
CA SER A 175 33.88 14.45 1.25
C SER A 175 35.32 14.01 0.98
N SER A 176 35.51 12.83 0.37
CA SER A 176 36.84 12.36 0.00
C SER A 176 37.45 13.21 -1.11
N ALA A 177 36.69 13.65 -2.09
CA ALA A 177 37.16 14.51 -3.17
C ALA A 177 37.55 15.89 -2.63
N ILE A 178 36.76 16.47 -1.72
CA ILE A 178 37.08 17.73 -1.06
C ILE A 178 38.39 17.61 -0.28
N ARG A 179 38.59 16.54 0.51
CA ARG A 179 39.83 16.36 1.29
C ARG A 179 41.08 16.22 0.43
N LYS A 180 40.99 15.59 -0.73
CA LYS A 180 42.16 15.34 -1.58
C LYS A 180 42.40 16.43 -2.63
N SER A 181 41.47 17.36 -2.78
CA SER A 181 41.51 18.41 -3.81
C SER A 181 42.69 19.38 -3.71
N GLU A 182 43.49 19.35 -2.64
CA GLU A 182 44.71 20.17 -2.48
C GLU A 182 45.74 19.96 -3.62
N LEU A 183 45.65 18.86 -4.37
CA LEU A 183 46.47 18.57 -5.55
C LEU A 183 45.79 19.03 -6.85
N GLU A 184 46.54 19.65 -7.77
CA GLU A 184 45.98 20.25 -9.00
C GLU A 184 45.17 19.23 -9.86
N GLU A 185 45.63 17.98 -9.94
CA GLU A 185 44.98 16.89 -10.69
C GLU A 185 43.62 16.48 -10.11
N GLU A 186 43.37 16.78 -8.84
CA GLU A 186 42.19 16.31 -8.10
C GLU A 186 40.99 17.26 -8.20
N THR A 187 41.20 18.48 -8.72
CA THR A 187 40.11 19.43 -9.00
C THR A 187 39.17 18.95 -10.12
N VAL A 188 39.69 18.15 -11.05
CA VAL A 188 38.88 17.51 -12.11
C VAL A 188 37.96 16.45 -11.52
N THR A 189 38.47 15.65 -10.58
CA THR A 189 37.70 14.65 -9.84
C THR A 189 36.58 15.32 -9.05
N LEU A 190 36.86 16.40 -8.32
CA LEU A 190 35.84 17.15 -7.57
C LEU A 190 34.75 17.71 -8.49
N LYS A 191 35.11 18.25 -9.66
CA LYS A 191 34.13 18.70 -10.68
C LYS A 191 33.22 17.57 -11.15
N HIS A 192 33.79 16.40 -11.44
CA HIS A 192 33.03 15.25 -11.87
C HIS A 192 32.05 14.78 -10.78
N VAL A 193 32.51 14.66 -9.53
CA VAL A 193 31.66 14.26 -8.40
C VAL A 193 30.54 15.26 -8.15
N ILE A 194 30.80 16.57 -8.23
CA ILE A 194 29.75 17.60 -8.13
C ILE A 194 28.74 17.48 -9.27
N ALA A 195 29.19 17.25 -10.51
CA ALA A 195 28.30 17.07 -11.65
C ALA A 195 27.40 15.82 -11.51
N THR A 196 27.95 14.74 -10.97
CA THR A 196 27.20 13.53 -10.64
C THR A 196 26.22 13.79 -9.49
N ALA A 197 26.64 14.50 -8.43
CA ALA A 197 25.80 14.86 -7.30
C ALA A 197 24.60 15.75 -7.68
N LYS A 198 24.77 16.66 -8.65
CA LYS A 198 23.66 17.46 -9.20
C LYS A 198 22.57 16.64 -9.89
N ARG A 199 22.94 15.50 -10.46
CA ARG A 199 22.03 14.58 -11.15
C ARG A 199 21.45 13.53 -10.20
N SER A 200 22.03 13.40 -9.00
CA SER A 200 21.61 12.44 -7.99
C SER A 200 20.54 13.03 -7.07
N CYS A 201 20.14 12.24 -6.06
CA CYS A 201 19.13 12.64 -5.08
C CYS A 201 19.71 13.41 -3.87
N LEU A 202 20.93 13.95 -3.97
CA LEU A 202 21.54 14.71 -2.89
C LEU A 202 20.77 16.03 -2.62
N PRO A 203 20.67 16.50 -1.37
CA PRO A 203 20.11 17.82 -1.10
C PRO A 203 20.90 18.93 -1.80
N GLN A 204 20.19 19.85 -2.45
CA GLN A 204 20.81 20.94 -3.21
C GLN A 204 21.74 21.82 -2.36
N ALA A 205 21.46 21.95 -1.05
CA ALA A 205 22.29 22.71 -0.12
C ALA A 205 23.72 22.15 -0.04
N GLU A 206 23.87 20.83 0.10
CA GLU A 206 25.18 20.16 0.18
C GLU A 206 25.97 20.30 -1.13
N VAL A 207 25.26 20.24 -2.26
CA VAL A 207 25.86 20.44 -3.59
C VAL A 207 26.38 21.87 -3.74
N LEU A 208 25.61 22.88 -3.31
CA LEU A 208 26.01 24.28 -3.36
C LEU A 208 27.23 24.59 -2.48
N GLU A 209 27.34 23.93 -1.32
CA GLU A 209 28.52 24.05 -0.46
C GLU A 209 29.77 23.50 -1.15
N ALA A 210 29.69 22.31 -1.76
CA ALA A 210 30.80 21.74 -2.50
C ALA A 210 31.19 22.58 -3.72
N GLU A 211 30.22 23.18 -4.42
CA GLU A 211 30.49 24.14 -5.49
C GLU A 211 31.22 25.40 -4.98
N ALA A 212 30.85 25.90 -3.80
CA ALA A 212 31.50 27.04 -3.20
C ALA A 212 32.98 26.72 -2.86
N VAL A 213 33.25 25.50 -2.36
CA VAL A 213 34.62 25.01 -2.14
C VAL A 213 35.38 24.97 -3.47
N LEU A 214 34.82 24.33 -4.51
CA LEU A 214 35.46 24.26 -5.82
C LEU A 214 35.79 25.65 -6.37
N LYS A 215 34.88 26.63 -6.26
CA LYS A 215 35.11 28.01 -6.70
C LYS A 215 36.24 28.71 -5.92
N ARG A 216 36.35 28.48 -4.61
CA ARG A 216 37.46 29.02 -3.79
C ARG A 216 38.79 28.47 -4.26
N MET A 217 38.87 27.17 -4.50
CA MET A 217 40.07 26.51 -4.99
C MET A 217 40.50 26.97 -6.38
N GLU A 218 39.55 27.12 -7.31
CA GLU A 218 39.84 27.66 -8.64
C GLU A 218 40.36 29.11 -8.56
N ALA A 219 39.84 29.90 -7.62
CA ALA A 219 40.32 31.27 -7.38
C ALA A 219 41.76 31.27 -6.82
N GLU A 220 42.08 30.37 -5.89
CA GLU A 220 43.44 30.19 -5.34
C GLU A 220 44.43 29.74 -6.41
N GLN A 221 44.05 28.77 -7.26
CA GLN A 221 44.88 28.35 -8.39
C GLN A 221 45.12 29.49 -9.39
N ARG A 222 44.11 30.33 -9.66
CA ARG A 222 44.28 31.52 -10.50
C ARG A 222 45.24 32.52 -9.88
N ARG A 223 45.17 32.74 -8.56
CA ARG A 223 46.11 33.60 -7.83
C ARG A 223 47.54 33.04 -7.90
N ALA A 224 47.73 31.75 -7.63
CA ALA A 224 49.04 31.11 -7.70
C ALA A 224 49.64 31.14 -9.12
N LYS A 225 48.81 30.96 -10.17
CA LYS A 225 49.24 31.09 -11.56
C LYS A 225 49.63 32.54 -11.91
N ALA A 226 48.85 33.52 -11.44
CA ALA A 226 49.17 34.93 -11.64
C ALA A 226 50.48 35.32 -10.92
N GLU A 227 50.71 34.80 -9.71
CA GLU A 227 51.95 35.01 -8.94
C GLU A 227 53.15 34.36 -9.63
N LYS A 228 53.04 33.10 -10.09
CA LYS A 228 54.08 32.43 -10.89
C LYS A 228 54.40 33.20 -12.18
N ALA A 229 53.37 33.70 -12.87
CA ALA A 229 53.55 34.52 -14.08
C ALA A 229 54.25 35.85 -13.78
N ALA A 230 53.92 36.51 -12.66
CA ALA A 230 54.60 37.72 -12.22
C ALA A 230 56.07 37.45 -11.85
N ALA A 231 56.36 36.33 -11.19
CA ALA A 231 57.71 35.93 -10.80
C ALA A 231 58.60 35.55 -11.98
N THR A 232 58.03 35.07 -13.08
CA THR A 232 58.80 34.66 -14.29
C THR A 232 59.37 35.86 -15.05
N GLY A 233 58.96 37.09 -14.70
CA GLY A 233 59.41 38.32 -15.34
C GLY A 233 58.99 38.41 -16.82
N PRO A 234 58.95 39.60 -17.40
CA PRO A 234 58.79 39.73 -18.84
C PRO A 234 60.08 39.21 -19.51
N GLN A 235 60.13 37.91 -19.83
CA GLN A 235 61.08 37.42 -20.83
C GLN A 235 60.86 38.27 -22.07
N SER A 236 61.93 38.98 -22.48
CA SER A 236 61.98 39.85 -23.64
C SER A 236 61.33 39.15 -24.84
N ARG A 237 60.10 39.53 -25.15
CA ARG A 237 59.44 39.13 -26.39
C ARG A 237 60.27 39.69 -27.53
N GLU A 238 61.01 38.83 -28.21
CA GLU A 238 61.42 39.14 -29.57
C GLU A 238 60.17 39.43 -30.41
N PRO A 239 60.19 40.48 -31.25
CA PRO A 239 59.04 40.90 -32.03
C PRO A 239 58.63 39.78 -33.01
N PRO A 240 57.33 39.47 -33.12
CA PRO A 240 56.86 38.49 -34.10
C PRO A 240 57.09 39.00 -35.53
N PRO A 241 57.45 38.13 -36.49
CA PRO A 241 57.56 38.51 -37.88
C PRO A 241 56.21 38.95 -38.44
N THR A 242 56.21 40.16 -39.02
CA THR A 242 55.11 40.81 -39.72
C THR A 242 54.73 40.03 -40.97
N GLY A 243 53.85 39.03 -40.80
CA GLY A 243 53.12 38.37 -41.88
C GLY A 243 51.71 38.92 -41.94
N ALA A 244 51.48 39.83 -42.88
CA ALA A 244 50.15 40.31 -43.25
C ALA A 244 49.38 39.17 -43.91
N ASP A 245 48.21 38.83 -43.38
CA ASP A 245 47.08 38.45 -44.21
C ASP A 245 45.77 38.71 -43.46
N ALA A 246 44.97 39.54 -44.10
CA ALA A 246 43.65 39.96 -43.69
C ALA A 246 42.62 38.90 -44.09
N ALA A 247 41.80 38.40 -43.16
CA ALA A 247 40.46 37.92 -43.47
C ALA A 247 39.61 37.66 -42.22
N GLN A 248 38.50 38.38 -42.16
CA GLN A 248 37.19 37.98 -41.61
C GLN A 248 37.07 37.75 -40.10
N ALA A 249 36.68 38.84 -39.43
CA ALA A 249 35.96 38.82 -38.17
C ALA A 249 34.50 38.34 -38.38
N PRO A 250 33.98 37.37 -37.61
CA PRO A 250 32.54 37.13 -37.54
C PRO A 250 31.88 38.15 -36.58
N PRO A 251 30.66 38.65 -36.88
CA PRO A 251 29.93 39.52 -35.98
C PRO A 251 29.44 38.73 -34.76
N SER A 252 29.99 39.02 -33.58
CA SER A 252 29.43 38.54 -32.31
C SER A 252 28.22 39.42 -31.95
N SER A 253 27.04 38.89 -32.25
CA SER A 253 25.77 39.42 -31.75
C SER A 253 25.69 39.22 -30.24
N ASN A 254 26.13 40.21 -29.47
CA ASN A 254 25.73 40.39 -28.09
C ASN A 254 24.26 40.82 -28.08
N GLU A 255 23.36 39.85 -28.06
CA GLU A 255 21.98 40.09 -27.66
C GLU A 255 21.97 40.60 -26.22
N VAL A 256 21.66 41.89 -26.09
CA VAL A 256 21.33 42.53 -24.82
C VAL A 256 20.09 41.82 -24.29
N LYS A 257 20.31 40.86 -23.40
CA LYS A 257 19.26 40.14 -22.67
C LYS A 257 18.35 41.19 -22.02
N ALA A 258 17.07 41.12 -22.36
CA ALA A 258 16.01 42.03 -21.90
C ALA A 258 16.08 42.26 -20.38
N PRO A 259 15.66 43.45 -19.89
CA PRO A 259 15.77 43.80 -18.47
C PRO A 259 15.10 42.75 -17.60
N ALA A 260 15.85 42.23 -16.63
CA ALA A 260 15.38 41.28 -15.65
C ALA A 260 14.09 41.82 -15.02
N THR A 261 13.04 41.01 -15.03
CA THR A 261 11.77 41.40 -14.43
C THR A 261 11.97 41.65 -12.93
N LYS A 262 11.19 42.56 -12.32
CA LYS A 262 11.26 42.82 -10.86
C LYS A 262 11.23 41.53 -10.03
N LEU A 263 10.48 40.52 -10.49
CA LEU A 263 10.41 39.20 -9.86
C LEU A 263 11.75 38.44 -9.91
N GLU A 264 12.48 38.48 -11.03
CA GLU A 264 13.80 37.85 -11.14
C GLU A 264 14.84 38.50 -10.23
N LEU A 265 14.81 39.83 -10.09
CA LEU A 265 15.66 40.55 -9.14
C LEU A 265 15.32 40.21 -7.68
N ALA A 266 14.03 40.09 -7.35
CA ALA A 266 13.57 39.68 -6.02
C ALA A 266 13.90 38.21 -5.69
N VAL A 267 13.84 37.31 -6.67
CA VAL A 267 14.26 35.91 -6.49
C VAL A 267 15.77 35.80 -6.29
N LEU A 268 16.56 36.63 -6.97
CA LEU A 268 18.00 36.69 -6.79
C LEU A 268 18.40 37.27 -5.43
N SER A 269 17.63 38.22 -4.87
CA SER A 269 17.90 38.78 -3.53
C SER A 269 17.53 37.83 -2.38
N LYS A 270 16.75 36.77 -2.65
CA LYS A 270 16.21 35.81 -1.66
C LYS A 270 15.39 36.46 -0.54
N ASP A 271 14.97 37.70 -0.71
CA ASP A 271 14.17 38.41 0.27
C ASP A 271 12.69 38.04 0.11
N LYS A 272 12.12 37.44 1.15
CA LYS A 272 10.74 36.93 1.13
C LYS A 272 9.72 38.05 0.93
N GLU A 273 10.00 39.25 1.45
CA GLU A 273 9.08 40.38 1.35
C GLU A 273 9.06 40.94 -0.08
N GLN A 274 10.22 41.10 -0.70
CA GLN A 274 10.35 41.56 -2.10
C GLN A 274 9.70 40.57 -3.09
N ILE A 275 9.79 39.27 -2.82
CA ILE A 275 9.14 38.24 -3.65
C ILE A 275 7.61 38.34 -3.53
N GLN A 276 7.09 38.59 -2.32
CA GLN A 276 5.65 38.73 -2.10
C GLN A 276 5.09 40.00 -2.75
N GLU A 277 5.81 41.12 -2.66
CA GLU A 277 5.44 42.39 -3.29
C GLU A 277 5.43 42.27 -4.83
N ALA A 278 6.48 41.68 -5.42
CA ALA A 278 6.54 41.44 -6.86
C ALA A 278 5.42 40.50 -7.36
N LEU A 279 5.03 39.49 -6.55
CA LEU A 279 3.88 38.62 -6.84
C LEU A 279 2.54 39.36 -6.72
N ALA A 280 2.41 40.31 -5.78
CA ALA A 280 1.21 41.13 -5.64
C ALA A 280 1.05 42.09 -6.83
N GLU A 281 2.15 42.72 -7.28
CA GLU A 281 2.16 43.56 -8.49
C GLU A 281 1.77 42.76 -9.74
N LEU A 282 2.28 41.53 -9.89
CA LEU A 282 1.92 40.63 -11.00
C LEU A 282 0.47 40.16 -10.98
N LYS A 283 -0.12 39.99 -9.79
CA LYS A 283 -1.54 39.69 -9.65
C LYS A 283 -2.40 40.91 -9.97
N ALA A 284 -1.99 42.09 -9.55
CA ALA A 284 -2.70 43.34 -9.81
C ALA A 284 -2.68 43.73 -11.31
N SER A 285 -1.64 43.35 -12.05
CA SER A 285 -1.53 43.63 -13.49
C SER A 285 -2.42 42.74 -14.39
N GLY A 286 -3.21 41.83 -13.82
CA GLY A 286 -4.18 41.02 -14.57
C GLY A 286 -3.56 39.93 -15.45
N MET A 287 -2.25 39.69 -15.37
CA MET A 287 -1.56 38.63 -16.10
C MET A 287 -1.66 37.24 -15.44
N SER A 288 -2.55 37.07 -14.45
CA SER A 288 -2.65 35.84 -13.63
C SER A 288 -3.03 34.58 -14.41
N ASN A 289 -3.57 34.70 -15.63
CA ASN A 289 -4.01 33.55 -16.43
C ASN A 289 -2.87 32.80 -17.13
N GLN A 290 -1.63 33.29 -17.07
CA GLN A 290 -0.48 32.64 -17.72
C GLN A 290 0.26 31.64 -16.80
N TYR A 291 0.09 31.74 -15.47
CA TYR A 291 0.81 30.91 -14.50
C TYR A 291 0.09 29.59 -14.12
N ASP A 292 -1.21 29.45 -14.36
CA ASP A 292 -1.91 28.17 -14.16
C ASP A 292 -1.52 27.10 -15.20
N ARG A 293 -0.88 27.51 -16.31
CA ARG A 293 -0.36 26.56 -17.32
C ARG A 293 0.99 25.95 -16.95
N LEU A 294 1.76 26.57 -16.06
CA LEU A 294 3.10 26.10 -15.67
C LEU A 294 3.11 25.27 -14.39
N LYS A 295 2.01 25.24 -13.63
CA LYS A 295 1.92 24.48 -12.37
C LYS A 295 1.46 23.02 -12.53
N LEU A 296 1.10 22.59 -13.74
CA LEU A 296 0.68 21.21 -14.03
C LEU A 296 1.80 20.27 -14.52
N SER A 297 3.06 20.70 -14.53
CA SER A 297 4.17 19.92 -15.12
C SER A 297 5.05 19.16 -14.13
N CYS A 298 4.81 19.26 -12.82
CA CYS A 298 5.76 18.74 -11.82
C CYS A 298 5.08 17.95 -10.69
N CYS A 299 4.18 17.02 -11.00
CA CYS A 299 3.83 15.95 -10.07
C CYS A 299 3.33 14.71 -10.84
N PHE A 300 4.02 13.59 -10.63
CA PHE A 300 3.46 12.24 -10.72
C PHE A 300 3.17 11.71 -12.14
N GLN A 301 4.22 11.19 -12.78
CA GLN A 301 4.08 10.21 -13.86
C GLN A 301 3.45 8.93 -13.29
N ASN A 302 2.12 8.86 -13.33
CA ASN A 302 1.42 7.60 -13.41
C ASN A 302 0.93 7.49 -14.86
N ASP A 303 1.60 6.63 -15.63
CA ASP A 303 1.27 6.32 -17.02
C ASP A 303 -0.12 5.64 -17.12
N GLN A 304 -1.20 6.40 -16.93
CA GLN A 304 -2.53 5.99 -17.37
C GLN A 304 -2.86 6.76 -18.63
N LYS A 305 -2.60 6.12 -19.78
CA LYS A 305 -3.20 6.50 -21.07
C LYS A 305 -4.69 6.79 -20.83
N PRO A 306 -5.22 7.95 -21.27
CA PRO A 306 -6.65 8.21 -21.20
C PRO A 306 -7.36 7.11 -21.98
N PHE A 307 -8.10 6.26 -21.27
CA PHE A 307 -8.97 5.26 -21.87
C PHE A 307 -10.05 6.03 -22.62
N LYS A 308 -9.89 6.10 -23.95
CA LYS A 308 -10.86 6.67 -24.87
C LYS A 308 -12.10 5.76 -24.81
N MET A 309 -13.06 6.10 -23.95
CA MET A 309 -14.36 5.43 -23.91
C MET A 309 -15.10 5.82 -25.19
N ALA A 310 -15.10 4.92 -26.16
CA ALA A 310 -15.94 5.03 -27.34
C ALA A 310 -17.40 4.94 -26.88
N ALA A 311 -18.07 6.09 -26.89
CA ALA A 311 -19.49 6.22 -26.61
C ALA A 311 -20.23 6.30 -27.95
N GLU A 312 -20.55 5.16 -28.54
CA GLU A 312 -21.54 5.05 -29.61
C GLU A 312 -22.34 3.77 -29.39
N GLY A 313 -23.65 3.91 -29.14
CA GLY A 313 -24.57 2.80 -28.93
C GLY A 313 -25.67 3.12 -27.92
N GLU A 314 -26.72 3.78 -28.39
CA GLU A 314 -27.98 4.03 -27.69
C GLU A 314 -28.65 2.77 -27.13
N THR A 315 -29.33 2.95 -25.98
CA THR A 315 -30.46 2.16 -25.48
C THR A 315 -30.20 0.74 -24.96
N SER A 316 -29.62 0.65 -23.78
CA SER A 316 -30.40 0.05 -22.68
C SER A 316 -30.00 0.80 -21.41
N GLY A 317 -30.96 1.22 -20.58
CA GLY A 317 -30.69 1.92 -19.31
C GLY A 317 -29.97 1.08 -18.26
N MET A 318 -29.16 0.12 -18.70
CA MET A 318 -28.39 -0.84 -17.93
C MET A 318 -26.90 -0.58 -18.16
N VAL A 319 -26.16 -0.31 -17.08
CA VAL A 319 -24.71 -0.14 -17.12
C VAL A 319 -24.05 -1.24 -16.29
N ASP A 320 -22.97 -1.82 -16.82
CA ASP A 320 -22.17 -2.80 -16.11
C ASP A 320 -20.91 -2.16 -15.52
N MET A 321 -20.77 -2.20 -14.19
CA MET A 321 -19.57 -1.76 -13.47
C MET A 321 -18.77 -2.97 -12.98
N LYS A 322 -17.55 -3.14 -13.53
CA LYS A 322 -16.61 -4.19 -13.13
C LYS A 322 -15.68 -3.66 -12.05
N VAL A 323 -15.70 -4.30 -10.88
CA VAL A 323 -14.93 -3.94 -9.70
C VAL A 323 -13.67 -4.80 -9.63
N THR A 324 -12.53 -4.15 -9.35
CA THR A 324 -11.23 -4.79 -9.17
C THR A 324 -10.56 -4.29 -7.89
N ALA A 325 -9.70 -5.11 -7.27
CA ALA A 325 -8.94 -4.71 -6.09
C ALA A 325 -7.81 -3.69 -6.37
N LYS A 326 -7.66 -3.22 -7.62
CA LYS A 326 -6.61 -2.26 -8.01
C LYS A 326 -6.92 -0.82 -7.62
N LYS A 327 -8.18 -0.48 -7.44
CA LYS A 327 -8.64 0.86 -7.04
C LYS A 327 -9.26 0.77 -5.65
N SER A 328 -9.22 1.87 -4.90
CA SER A 328 -9.77 1.93 -3.55
C SER A 328 -11.29 1.75 -3.57
N ILE A 329 -11.85 1.28 -2.46
CA ILE A 329 -13.30 1.08 -2.31
C ILE A 329 -14.07 2.38 -2.57
N ASN A 330 -13.58 3.50 -2.04
CA ASN A 330 -14.18 4.83 -2.21
C ASN A 330 -14.31 5.24 -3.68
N PHE A 331 -13.37 4.83 -4.54
CA PHE A 331 -13.45 5.10 -5.97
C PHE A 331 -14.69 4.45 -6.61
N TYR A 332 -14.97 3.18 -6.27
CA TYR A 332 -16.14 2.48 -6.79
C TYR A 332 -17.44 2.96 -6.14
N MET A 333 -17.43 3.31 -4.86
CA MET A 333 -18.59 3.94 -4.20
C MET A 333 -18.97 5.25 -4.90
N ASN A 334 -17.99 6.13 -5.16
CA ASN A 334 -18.24 7.41 -5.83
C ASN A 334 -18.67 7.22 -7.28
N SER A 335 -18.07 6.26 -7.99
CA SER A 335 -18.46 5.93 -9.36
C SER A 335 -19.90 5.42 -9.44
N ALA A 336 -20.30 4.51 -8.52
CA ALA A 336 -21.65 3.99 -8.45
C ALA A 336 -22.69 5.08 -8.17
N LYS A 337 -22.40 5.98 -7.21
CA LYS A 337 -23.26 7.15 -6.93
C LYS A 337 -23.40 8.05 -8.15
N ALA A 338 -22.28 8.33 -8.83
CA ALA A 338 -22.24 9.20 -10.00
C ALA A 338 -23.11 8.67 -11.15
N PHE A 339 -23.20 7.35 -11.34
CA PHE A 339 -24.14 6.75 -12.32
C PHE A 339 -25.61 7.05 -12.00
N PHE A 340 -26.01 7.07 -10.72
CA PHE A 340 -27.41 7.34 -10.33
C PHE A 340 -27.75 8.83 -10.21
N THR A 341 -26.76 9.70 -9.97
CA THR A 341 -26.96 11.16 -9.94
C THR A 341 -26.80 11.81 -11.31
N GLY A 342 -26.15 11.12 -12.26
CA GLY A 342 -25.67 11.69 -13.51
C GLY A 342 -24.28 12.33 -13.35
N VAL A 343 -23.47 12.24 -14.41
CA VAL A 343 -22.11 12.83 -14.46
C VAL A 343 -22.14 14.04 -15.39
N VAL A 344 -21.54 15.15 -14.94
CA VAL A 344 -21.25 16.30 -15.81
C VAL A 344 -19.86 16.09 -16.39
N ASP A 345 -19.77 15.87 -17.70
CA ASP A 345 -18.48 15.80 -18.36
C ASP A 345 -17.79 17.17 -18.34
N THR A 346 -16.47 17.21 -18.54
CA THR A 346 -15.67 18.46 -18.58
C THR A 346 -16.14 19.44 -19.66
N GLU A 347 -16.87 18.95 -20.67
CA GLU A 347 -17.51 19.74 -21.72
C GLU A 347 -18.89 20.30 -21.31
N GLY A 348 -19.32 20.11 -20.06
CA GLY A 348 -20.62 20.55 -19.54
C GLY A 348 -21.81 19.71 -20.00
N LYS A 349 -21.59 18.66 -20.79
CA LYS A 349 -22.63 17.70 -21.18
C LYS A 349 -23.00 16.84 -19.98
N LYS A 350 -24.25 16.94 -19.53
CA LYS A 350 -24.82 16.08 -18.49
C LYS A 350 -25.21 14.74 -19.10
N ARG A 351 -24.71 13.65 -18.53
CA ARG A 351 -25.20 12.30 -18.83
C ARG A 351 -26.40 11.99 -17.96
N ASP A 352 -27.42 11.39 -18.55
CA ASP A 352 -28.63 11.03 -17.81
C ASP A 352 -28.34 9.97 -16.74
N PRO A 353 -29.03 10.04 -15.59
CA PRO A 353 -28.98 9.01 -14.57
C PRO A 353 -29.31 7.62 -15.11
N VAL A 354 -28.53 6.63 -14.68
CA VAL A 354 -28.74 5.23 -15.04
C VAL A 354 -29.92 4.64 -14.24
N CYS A 355 -30.77 3.86 -14.91
CA CYS A 355 -31.90 3.17 -14.27
C CYS A 355 -31.47 1.87 -13.59
N VAL A 356 -30.61 1.09 -14.24
CA VAL A 356 -30.15 -0.23 -13.77
C VAL A 356 -28.61 -0.29 -13.78
N LEU A 357 -28.00 -0.64 -12.65
CA LEU A 357 -26.54 -0.78 -12.53
C LEU A 357 -26.20 -2.20 -12.08
N ASN A 358 -25.43 -2.93 -12.88
CA ASN A 358 -24.90 -4.23 -12.49
C ASN A 358 -23.48 -4.07 -11.98
N ILE A 359 -23.25 -4.36 -10.70
CA ILE A 359 -21.93 -4.34 -10.08
C ILE A 359 -21.39 -5.76 -10.03
N SER A 360 -20.27 -6.03 -10.68
CA SER A 360 -19.63 -7.34 -10.67
C SER A 360 -18.23 -7.30 -10.07
N GLY A 361 -17.88 -8.30 -9.28
CA GLY A 361 -16.56 -8.43 -8.65
C GLY A 361 -16.09 -9.89 -8.64
N LEU A 362 -14.78 -10.10 -8.80
CA LEU A 362 -14.14 -11.42 -8.81
C LEU A 362 -13.21 -11.59 -7.60
N GLY A 363 -13.23 -12.76 -6.96
CA GLY A 363 -12.35 -13.13 -5.85
C GLY A 363 -12.34 -12.06 -4.74
N ASP A 364 -11.16 -11.51 -4.45
CA ASP A 364 -10.99 -10.48 -3.40
C ASP A 364 -11.80 -9.19 -3.66
N ALA A 365 -12.19 -8.92 -4.92
CA ALA A 365 -13.00 -7.77 -5.27
C ALA A 365 -14.49 -7.94 -4.93
N ILE A 366 -14.93 -9.12 -4.48
CA ILE A 366 -16.32 -9.38 -4.04
C ILE A 366 -16.70 -8.44 -2.88
N ASN A 367 -15.82 -8.29 -1.89
CA ASN A 367 -16.06 -7.40 -0.75
C ASN A 367 -16.19 -5.93 -1.18
N VAL A 368 -15.38 -5.50 -2.14
CA VAL A 368 -15.43 -4.14 -2.69
C VAL A 368 -16.74 -3.89 -3.45
N ALA A 369 -17.20 -4.88 -4.24
CA ALA A 369 -18.46 -4.82 -4.95
C ALA A 369 -19.66 -4.72 -3.99
N ALA A 370 -19.67 -5.53 -2.93
CA ALA A 370 -20.71 -5.52 -1.90
C ALA A 370 -20.75 -4.18 -1.13
N GLN A 371 -19.58 -3.63 -0.76
CA GLN A 371 -19.50 -2.33 -0.08
C GLN A 371 -19.95 -1.17 -0.99
N ALA A 372 -19.57 -1.20 -2.27
CA ALA A 372 -20.03 -0.20 -3.24
C ALA A 372 -21.56 -0.23 -3.40
N ALA A 373 -22.15 -1.41 -3.53
CA ALA A 373 -23.61 -1.57 -3.59
C ALA A 373 -24.30 -1.10 -2.29
N GLY A 374 -23.79 -1.51 -1.13
CA GLY A 374 -24.33 -1.12 0.17
C GLY A 374 -24.28 0.39 0.41
N ALA A 375 -23.24 1.07 -0.08
CA ALA A 375 -23.13 2.52 0.02
C ALA A 375 -24.23 3.27 -0.74
N VAL A 376 -24.59 2.80 -1.95
CA VAL A 376 -25.64 3.41 -2.76
C VAL A 376 -27.03 3.18 -2.13
N VAL A 377 -27.26 2.00 -1.57
CA VAL A 377 -28.51 1.68 -0.86
C VAL A 377 -28.63 2.50 0.42
N LYS A 378 -27.53 2.65 1.18
CA LYS A 378 -27.48 3.45 2.41
C LYS A 378 -27.84 4.92 2.17
N GLU A 379 -27.47 5.46 1.00
CA GLU A 379 -27.84 6.82 0.59
C GLU A 379 -29.23 6.94 -0.02
N GLY A 380 -29.94 5.82 -0.21
CA GLY A 380 -31.29 5.79 -0.73
C GLY A 380 -31.40 6.08 -2.24
N LEU A 381 -30.31 6.01 -2.99
CA LEU A 381 -30.30 6.26 -4.44
C LEU A 381 -30.82 5.08 -5.27
N ALA A 382 -30.64 3.86 -4.76
CA ALA A 382 -31.03 2.63 -5.44
C ALA A 382 -31.49 1.53 -4.46
N THR A 383 -32.17 0.52 -4.99
CA THR A 383 -32.59 -0.70 -4.29
C THR A 383 -31.96 -1.92 -4.94
N ILE A 384 -31.49 -2.90 -4.14
CA ILE A 384 -30.95 -4.17 -4.66
C ILE A 384 -32.11 -5.02 -5.17
N GLN A 385 -32.07 -5.39 -6.45
CA GLN A 385 -33.09 -6.23 -7.07
C GLN A 385 -32.68 -7.71 -7.06
N LYS A 386 -31.42 -8.00 -7.38
CA LYS A 386 -30.90 -9.38 -7.50
C LYS A 386 -29.45 -9.44 -7.08
N ILE A 387 -29.08 -10.51 -6.38
CA ILE A 387 -27.70 -10.87 -6.08
C ILE A 387 -27.48 -12.27 -6.63
N GLU A 388 -26.49 -12.42 -7.51
CA GLU A 388 -26.10 -13.71 -8.07
C GLU A 388 -24.63 -13.97 -7.75
N THR A 389 -24.33 -15.22 -7.41
CA THR A 389 -22.97 -15.72 -7.27
C THR A 389 -22.74 -16.83 -8.30
N SER A 390 -21.59 -16.81 -8.97
CA SER A 390 -21.22 -17.79 -10.00
C SER A 390 -19.73 -18.08 -9.93
N TYR A 391 -19.29 -19.23 -10.45
CA TYR A 391 -17.88 -19.59 -10.58
C TYR A 391 -17.47 -19.66 -12.06
N PRO A 392 -17.27 -18.51 -12.75
CA PRO A 392 -16.73 -18.54 -14.10
C PRO A 392 -15.33 -19.15 -14.14
N GLU A 393 -15.08 -19.98 -15.16
CA GLU A 393 -13.75 -20.48 -15.49
C GLU A 393 -12.95 -19.37 -16.17
N MET A 394 -11.80 -19.00 -15.58
CA MET A 394 -10.88 -18.04 -16.18
C MET A 394 -9.66 -18.78 -16.72
N LYS A 395 -9.33 -18.51 -17.99
CA LYS A 395 -8.08 -18.96 -18.60
C LYS A 395 -6.93 -18.13 -18.04
N LEU A 396 -6.05 -18.76 -17.26
CA LEU A 396 -4.81 -18.11 -16.86
C LEU A 396 -3.85 -18.03 -18.04
N THR A 397 -2.89 -17.10 -17.97
CA THR A 397 -1.82 -16.93 -18.97
C THR A 397 -1.03 -18.22 -19.23
N ASN A 398 -1.04 -19.15 -18.29
CA ASN A 398 -0.33 -20.44 -18.36
C ASN A 398 -1.16 -21.55 -19.02
N GLY A 399 -2.35 -21.24 -19.58
CA GLY A 399 -3.23 -22.22 -20.21
C GLY A 399 -4.03 -23.10 -19.24
N SER A 400 -3.81 -22.99 -17.93
CA SER A 400 -4.63 -23.63 -16.91
C SER A 400 -5.93 -22.85 -16.66
N GLU A 401 -7.03 -23.57 -16.52
CA GLU A 401 -8.33 -23.02 -16.13
C GLU A 401 -8.47 -23.11 -14.60
N ARG A 402 -8.74 -21.98 -13.95
CA ARG A 402 -9.19 -21.97 -12.55
C ARG A 402 -10.53 -21.27 -12.45
N GLY A 403 -11.46 -21.88 -11.74
CA GLY A 403 -12.70 -21.24 -11.33
C GLY A 403 -12.40 -20.11 -10.35
N CYS A 404 -13.01 -18.95 -10.56
CA CYS A 404 -12.93 -17.82 -9.64
C CYS A 404 -14.33 -17.41 -9.21
N ALA A 405 -14.54 -17.25 -7.90
CA ALA A 405 -15.81 -16.77 -7.38
C ALA A 405 -16.13 -15.39 -7.97
N ARG A 406 -17.36 -15.22 -8.46
CA ARG A 406 -17.89 -13.96 -8.98
C ARG A 406 -19.18 -13.62 -8.25
N ILE A 407 -19.31 -12.36 -7.84
CA ILE A 407 -20.58 -11.77 -7.42
C ILE A 407 -21.09 -10.82 -8.51
N MET A 408 -22.40 -10.80 -8.75
CA MET A 408 -23.11 -9.85 -9.59
C MET A 408 -24.31 -9.30 -8.82
N ILE A 409 -24.34 -7.99 -8.60
CA ILE A 409 -25.39 -7.29 -7.86
C ILE A 409 -26.09 -6.35 -8.82
N THR A 410 -27.39 -6.57 -9.05
CA THR A 410 -28.23 -5.70 -9.88
C THR A 410 -28.96 -4.71 -8.99
N LEU A 411 -28.69 -3.42 -9.23
CA LEU A 411 -29.28 -2.28 -8.52
C LEU A 411 -30.26 -1.57 -9.45
N HIS A 412 -31.46 -1.25 -8.95
CA HIS A 412 -32.44 -0.42 -9.64
C HIS A 412 -32.51 0.94 -8.97
N LYS A 413 -32.56 2.02 -9.77
CA LYS A 413 -32.75 3.37 -9.26
C LYS A 413 -34.06 3.43 -8.48
N LYS A 414 -33.99 3.99 -7.27
CA LYS A 414 -35.18 4.24 -6.46
C LYS A 414 -35.95 5.41 -7.10
N VAL A 415 -37.17 5.13 -7.54
CA VAL A 415 -38.09 6.13 -8.11
C VAL A 415 -38.71 6.95 -7.00
#